data_AF-A0A841KX19-F1
#
_entry.id   AF-A0A841KX19-F1
#
_cell.length_a   1.000
_cell.length_b   1.000
_cell.length_c   1.000
_cell.angle_alpha   90.00
_cell.angle_beta   90.00
_cell.angle_gamma   90.00
#
_symmetry.space_group_name_H-M   'P 1'
#
loop_
_entity.id
_entity.type
_entity.pdbx_description
1 polymer ?
#
loop_
_entity_poly.entity_id
_entity_poly.type
_entity_poly.pdbx_seq_one_letter_code
_entity_poly.pdbx_strand_id
1 'polypeptide(L)'
;MKVRFDFVVHWLWTIVFAILALSGLVMVGPRYGWVMNYNIATADYIHRILAVVYVVLTFICIGYEVIRVMRADQKKLAWFMIGREGYQLFTYVTTLVFIITGVIIWVCMDSNMAAVAFSLYIHEKLTYIVIASVIWHIYVKCHALVWPKKTNVKDTHKLSKTR
;
A
#
# COMPACT_ATOMS: atom_id res chain seq x y z
N MET A 1 11.13 12.45 22.14
CA MET A 1 10.68 12.28 20.74
C MET A 1 9.23 11.83 20.72
N LYS A 2 8.29 12.64 20.20
CA LYS A 2 6.89 12.20 20.02
C LYS A 2 6.78 11.55 18.64
N VAL A 3 6.74 10.22 18.58
CA VAL A 3 6.54 9.50 17.32
C VAL A 3 5.15 9.86 16.80
N ARG A 4 5.06 10.29 15.54
CA ARG A 4 3.77 10.68 14.95
C ARG A 4 2.99 9.42 14.56
N PHE A 5 1.71 9.39 14.89
CA PHE A 5 0.82 8.27 14.60
C PHE A 5 0.80 7.89 13.11
N ASP A 6 0.81 8.89 12.21
CA ASP A 6 0.83 8.68 10.76
C ASP A 6 2.06 7.90 10.28
N PHE A 7 3.20 8.08 10.94
CA PHE A 7 4.42 7.35 10.63
C PHE A 7 4.37 5.89 11.09
N VAL A 8 3.90 5.64 12.33
CA VAL A 8 3.83 4.28 12.89
C VAL A 8 2.87 3.41 12.09
N VAL A 9 1.68 3.94 11.82
CA VAL A 9 0.64 3.20 11.11
C VAL A 9 1.05 2.91 9.67
N HIS A 10 1.76 3.83 9.01
CA HIS A 10 2.29 3.60 7.67
C HIS A 10 3.20 2.36 7.62
N TRP A 11 4.19 2.30 8.50
CA TRP A 11 5.16 1.20 8.51
C TRP A 11 4.54 -0.11 8.97
N LEU A 12 3.65 -0.07 9.97
CA LEU A 12 2.93 -1.25 10.41
C LEU A 12 2.11 -1.86 9.26
N TRP A 13 1.33 -1.03 8.57
CA TRP A 13 0.53 -1.46 7.43
C TRP A 13 1.41 -1.95 6.29
N THR A 14 2.53 -1.28 6.02
CA THR A 14 3.50 -1.68 4.97
C THR A 14 4.11 -3.05 5.25
N ILE A 15 4.47 -3.34 6.51
CA ILE A 15 5.00 -4.65 6.90
C ILE A 15 3.94 -5.73 6.69
N VAL A 16 2.71 -5.50 7.14
CA VAL A 16 1.60 -6.45 6.96
C VAL A 16 1.33 -6.67 5.47
N PHE A 17 1.26 -5.60 4.69
CA PHE A 17 1.09 -5.65 3.24
C PHE A 17 2.23 -6.43 2.56
N ALA A 18 3.48 -6.22 2.94
CA ALA A 18 4.62 -6.90 2.35
C ALA A 18 4.56 -8.42 2.57
N ILE A 19 4.20 -8.86 3.78
CA ILE A 19 4.06 -10.29 4.07
C ILE A 19 2.85 -10.87 3.33
N LEU A 20 1.74 -10.14 3.21
CA LEU A 20 0.59 -10.53 2.39
C LEU A 20 0.96 -10.68 0.92
N ALA A 21 1.69 -9.71 0.35
CA ALA A 21 2.12 -9.77 -1.04
C ALA A 21 3.05 -10.97 -1.29
N LEU A 22 4.01 -11.23 -0.39
CA LEU A 22 4.93 -12.36 -0.51
C LEU A 22 4.21 -13.71 -0.38
N SER A 23 3.38 -13.88 0.64
CA SER A 23 2.60 -15.11 0.83
C SER A 23 1.60 -15.34 -0.32
N GLY A 24 0.96 -14.28 -0.82
CA GLY A 24 0.07 -14.35 -1.98
C GLY A 24 0.79 -14.75 -3.26
N LEU A 25 1.98 -14.18 -3.53
CA LEU A 25 2.80 -14.57 -4.68
C LEU A 25 3.20 -16.04 -4.65
N VAL A 26 3.55 -16.58 -3.48
CA VAL A 26 3.84 -18.03 -3.32
C VAL A 26 2.63 -18.88 -3.72
N MET A 27 1.41 -18.44 -3.38
CA MET A 27 0.17 -19.14 -3.69
C MET A 27 -0.25 -19.06 -5.16
N VAL A 28 0.26 -18.10 -5.94
CA VAL A 28 -0.03 -17.99 -7.39
C VAL A 28 0.50 -19.21 -8.15
N GLY A 29 1.61 -19.80 -7.72
CA GLY A 29 2.13 -21.03 -8.33
C GLY A 29 3.61 -21.30 -8.08
N PRO A 30 4.11 -22.42 -8.63
CA PRO A 30 5.45 -22.94 -8.33
C PRO A 30 6.57 -22.00 -8.75
N ARG A 31 6.33 -21.09 -9.71
CA ARG A 31 7.30 -20.06 -10.14
C ARG A 31 7.83 -19.22 -8.98
N TYR A 32 7.00 -18.96 -7.97
CA TYR A 32 7.34 -18.15 -6.80
C TYR A 32 7.47 -18.97 -5.51
N GLY A 33 7.33 -20.30 -5.61
CA GLY A 33 7.35 -21.20 -4.44
C GLY A 33 8.65 -21.14 -3.64
N TRP A 34 9.78 -20.83 -4.29
CA TRP A 34 11.08 -20.68 -3.65
C TRP A 34 11.11 -19.64 -2.52
N VAL A 35 10.24 -18.63 -2.54
CA VAL A 35 10.17 -17.56 -1.52
C VAL A 35 9.84 -18.12 -0.13
N MET A 36 9.11 -19.24 -0.07
CA MET A 36 8.75 -19.94 1.17
C MET A 36 9.08 -21.43 1.13
N ASN A 37 10.17 -21.82 0.46
CA ASN A 37 10.61 -23.22 0.37
C ASN A 37 9.52 -24.18 -0.13
N TYR A 38 8.69 -23.73 -1.07
CA TYR A 38 7.56 -24.46 -1.65
C TYR A 38 6.50 -24.91 -0.63
N ASN A 39 6.47 -24.31 0.57
CA ASN A 39 5.48 -24.60 1.59
C ASN A 39 4.20 -23.77 1.39
N ILE A 40 3.38 -24.20 0.44
CA ILE A 40 2.13 -23.51 0.05
C ILE A 40 1.12 -23.48 1.20
N ALA A 41 1.03 -24.55 2.00
CA ALA A 41 0.11 -24.61 3.14
C ALA A 41 0.42 -23.53 4.18
N THR A 42 1.71 -23.30 4.47
CA THR A 42 2.12 -22.24 5.38
C THR A 42 1.87 -20.86 4.79
N ALA A 43 2.06 -20.70 3.47
CA ALA A 43 1.75 -19.45 2.78
C ALA A 43 0.26 -19.11 2.87
N ASP A 44 -0.64 -20.07 2.60
CA ASP A 44 -2.09 -19.90 2.74
C ASP A 44 -2.50 -19.52 4.16
N TYR A 45 -1.97 -20.24 5.16
CA TYR A 45 -2.27 -19.95 6.57
C TYR A 45 -1.83 -18.53 6.99
N ILE A 46 -0.59 -18.15 6.66
CA ILE A 46 -0.07 -16.81 6.95
C ILE A 46 -0.88 -15.74 6.22
N HIS A 47 -1.21 -15.96 4.95
CA HIS A 47 -1.95 -15.00 4.13
C HIS A 47 -3.32 -14.72 4.73
N ARG A 48 -4.08 -15.75 5.11
CA ARG A 48 -5.42 -15.59 5.70
C ARG A 48 -5.38 -14.86 7.05
N ILE A 49 -4.43 -15.20 7.93
CA ILE A 49 -4.31 -14.53 9.24
C ILE A 49 -3.95 -13.06 9.07
N LEU A 50 -2.96 -12.77 8.23
CA LEU A 50 -2.56 -11.38 8.00
C LEU A 50 -3.60 -10.59 7.23
N ALA A 51 -4.44 -11.25 6.42
CA ALA A 51 -5.55 -10.58 5.75
C ALA A 51 -6.54 -10.01 6.77
N VAL A 52 -6.84 -10.76 7.84
CA VAL A 52 -7.68 -10.26 8.94
C VAL A 52 -7.05 -9.04 9.61
N VAL A 53 -5.75 -9.12 9.94
CA VAL A 53 -5.01 -7.98 10.54
C VAL A 53 -5.01 -6.76 9.63
N TYR A 54 -4.79 -6.98 8.33
CA TYR A 54 -4.77 -5.94 7.30
C TYR A 54 -6.13 -5.27 7.12
N VAL A 55 -7.21 -6.04 7.11
CA VAL A 55 -8.59 -5.53 7.05
C VAL A 55 -8.87 -4.63 8.25
N VAL A 56 -8.55 -5.09 9.47
CA VAL A 56 -8.74 -4.31 10.70
C VAL A 56 -7.91 -3.02 10.68
N LEU A 57 -6.62 -3.10 10.35
CA LEU A 57 -5.75 -1.94 10.23
C LEU A 57 -6.26 -0.94 9.19
N THR A 58 -6.76 -1.43 8.06
CA THR A 58 -7.32 -0.60 7.00
C THR A 58 -8.57 0.14 7.50
N PHE A 59 -9.49 -0.55 8.17
CA PHE A 59 -10.69 0.11 8.73
C PHE A 59 -10.35 1.17 9.78
N ILE A 60 -9.33 0.93 10.63
CA ILE A 60 -8.83 1.94 11.57
C ILE A 60 -8.31 3.17 10.81
N CYS A 61 -7.56 2.97 9.72
CA CYS A 61 -7.06 4.07 8.89
C CYS A 61 -8.20 4.84 8.22
N ILE A 62 -9.20 4.15 7.68
CA ILE A 62 -10.38 4.78 7.07
C ILE A 62 -11.13 5.59 8.11
N GLY A 63 -11.42 5.01 9.28
CA GLY A 63 -12.11 5.70 10.37
C GLY A 63 -11.37 6.95 10.84
N TYR A 64 -10.04 6.88 10.94
CA TYR A 64 -9.22 8.04 11.26
C TYR A 64 -9.33 9.16 10.20
N GLU A 65 -9.30 8.82 8.91
CA GLU A 65 -9.46 9.81 7.84
C GLU A 65 -10.86 10.42 7.82
N VAL A 66 -11.91 9.63 8.06
CA VAL A 66 -13.29 10.11 8.18
C VAL A 66 -13.42 11.09 9.34
N ILE A 67 -12.88 10.76 10.52
CA ILE A 67 -12.88 11.66 11.69
C ILE A 67 -12.14 12.96 11.37
N ARG A 68 -11.00 12.88 10.68
CA ARG A 68 -10.20 14.04 10.29
C ARG A 68 -10.97 14.96 9.33
N VAL A 69 -11.66 14.38 8.36
CA VAL A 69 -12.56 15.08 7.43
C VAL A 69 -13.70 15.76 8.19
N MET A 70 -14.35 15.06 9.12
CA MET A 70 -15.45 15.61 9.92
C MET A 70 -14.99 16.78 10.80
N ARG A 71 -13.75 16.74 11.29
CA ARG A 71 -13.13 17.82 12.07
C ARG A 71 -12.56 18.95 11.22
N ALA A 72 -12.75 18.90 9.89
CA ALA A 72 -12.19 19.85 8.92
C ALA A 72 -10.67 20.08 9.06
N ASP A 73 -9.93 19.07 9.53
CA ASP A 73 -8.49 19.20 9.77
C ASP A 73 -7.71 19.13 8.45
N GLN A 74 -7.22 20.29 8.02
CA GLN A 74 -6.44 20.49 6.79
C GLN A 74 -4.96 20.10 6.93
N LYS A 75 -4.51 19.57 8.08
CA LYS A 75 -3.12 19.17 8.26
C LYS A 75 -2.74 18.06 7.26
N LYS A 76 -1.67 18.30 6.50
CA LYS A 76 -1.09 17.31 5.61
C LYS A 76 -0.38 16.22 6.43
N LEU A 77 -0.89 15.00 6.37
CA LEU A 77 -0.23 13.81 6.91
C LEU A 77 0.69 13.24 5.84
N ALA A 78 1.99 13.51 5.96
CA ALA A 78 2.97 13.18 4.93
C ALA A 78 3.15 11.66 4.72
N TRP A 79 2.84 10.86 5.75
CA TRP A 79 3.03 9.40 5.75
C TRP A 79 1.73 8.61 5.67
N PHE A 80 0.58 9.26 5.69
CA PHE A 80 -0.68 8.55 5.72
C PHE A 80 -1.01 7.91 4.36
N MET A 81 -1.55 6.69 4.38
CA MET A 81 -1.70 5.86 3.17
C MET A 81 -3.05 6.04 2.47
N ILE A 82 -4.07 6.49 3.20
CA ILE A 82 -5.44 6.65 2.70
C ILE A 82 -5.73 8.15 2.56
N GLY A 83 -6.33 8.55 1.45
CA GLY A 83 -6.55 9.96 1.16
C GLY A 83 -7.33 10.18 -0.13
N ARG A 84 -7.61 11.45 -0.43
CA ARG A 84 -8.52 11.84 -1.51
C ARG A 84 -7.86 11.97 -2.88
N GLU A 85 -6.54 12.08 -2.94
CA GLU A 85 -5.81 12.41 -4.16
C GLU A 85 -4.51 11.61 -4.32
N GLY A 86 -4.06 11.50 -5.57
CA GLY A 86 -2.77 10.91 -5.93
C GLY A 86 -2.63 9.44 -5.51
N TYR A 87 -1.45 9.10 -5.00
CA TYR A 87 -1.11 7.73 -4.60
C TYR A 87 -1.98 7.21 -3.43
N GLN A 88 -2.42 8.11 -2.54
CA GLN A 88 -3.25 7.72 -1.40
C GLN A 88 -4.65 7.24 -1.83
N LEU A 89 -5.22 7.88 -2.86
CA LEU A 89 -6.49 7.42 -3.45
C LEU A 89 -6.31 6.06 -4.15
N PHE A 90 -5.21 5.89 -4.89
CA PHE A 90 -4.89 4.61 -5.52
C PHE A 90 -4.77 3.49 -4.48
N THR A 91 -4.03 3.71 -3.39
CA THR A 91 -3.90 2.72 -2.31
C THR A 91 -5.25 2.44 -1.65
N TYR A 92 -6.07 3.46 -1.42
CA TYR A 92 -7.41 3.27 -0.86
C TYR A 92 -8.31 2.39 -1.74
N VAL A 93 -8.43 2.72 -3.02
CA VAL A 93 -9.29 1.98 -3.96
C VAL A 93 -8.81 0.54 -4.13
N THR A 94 -7.51 0.34 -4.37
CA THR A 94 -6.96 -1.01 -4.57
C THR A 94 -7.08 -1.87 -3.31
N THR A 95 -6.90 -1.28 -2.13
CA THR A 95 -7.12 -1.98 -0.86
C THR A 95 -8.56 -2.43 -0.70
N LEU A 96 -9.55 -1.59 -1.02
CA LEU A 96 -10.95 -2.00 -0.96
C LEU A 96 -11.25 -3.15 -1.93
N VAL A 97 -10.71 -3.11 -3.15
CA VAL A 97 -10.88 -4.20 -4.12
C VAL A 97 -10.25 -5.49 -3.62
N PHE A 98 -9.06 -5.45 -3.00
CA PHE A 98 -8.46 -6.64 -2.38
C PHE A 98 -9.31 -7.21 -1.26
N ILE A 99 -9.88 -6.37 -0.40
CA ILE A 99 -10.76 -6.82 0.68
C ILE A 99 -12.00 -7.51 0.11
N ILE A 100 -12.68 -6.87 -0.86
CA ILE A 100 -13.90 -7.43 -1.46
C ILE A 100 -13.60 -8.77 -2.14
N THR A 101 -12.58 -8.80 -3.01
CA THR A 101 -12.21 -10.03 -3.73
C THR A 101 -11.72 -11.13 -2.78
N GLY A 102 -10.94 -10.78 -1.76
CA GLY A 102 -10.47 -11.72 -0.73
C GLY A 102 -11.62 -12.33 0.07
N VAL A 103 -12.63 -11.52 0.45
CA VAL A 103 -13.83 -12.01 1.14
C VAL A 103 -14.64 -12.94 0.24
N ILE A 104 -14.83 -12.61 -1.04
CA ILE A 104 -15.54 -13.50 -1.99
C ILE A 104 -14.80 -14.83 -2.13
N ILE A 105 -13.47 -14.82 -2.29
CA ILE A 105 -12.66 -16.04 -2.36
C ILE A 105 -12.86 -16.88 -1.10
N TRP A 106 -12.77 -16.26 0.09
CA TRP A 106 -12.90 -16.96 1.36
C TRP A 106 -14.29 -17.57 1.54
N VAL A 107 -15.35 -16.78 1.34
CA VAL A 107 -16.72 -17.21 1.66
C VAL A 107 -17.32 -18.11 0.58
N CYS A 108 -16.98 -17.88 -0.69
CA CYS A 108 -17.58 -18.62 -1.81
C CYS A 108 -16.77 -19.85 -2.25
N MET A 109 -15.64 -20.14 -1.59
CA MET A 109 -14.71 -21.21 -1.98
C MET A 109 -15.39 -22.56 -2.21
N ASP A 110 -16.40 -22.90 -1.41
CA ASP A 110 -17.09 -24.20 -1.46
C ASP A 110 -18.48 -24.14 -2.12
N SER A 111 -18.95 -22.95 -2.53
CA SER A 111 -20.33 -22.75 -2.98
C SER A 111 -20.47 -22.23 -4.42
N ASN A 112 -19.63 -21.28 -4.84
CA ASN A 112 -19.76 -20.64 -6.15
C ASN A 112 -18.40 -20.49 -6.84
N MET A 113 -18.03 -21.53 -7.59
CA MET A 113 -16.75 -21.61 -8.31
C MET A 113 -16.57 -20.50 -9.35
N ALA A 114 -17.67 -20.02 -9.96
CA ALA A 114 -17.58 -18.93 -10.94
C ALA A 114 -17.20 -17.60 -10.25
N ALA A 115 -17.82 -17.31 -9.10
CA ALA A 115 -17.49 -16.13 -8.30
C ALA A 115 -16.06 -16.19 -7.75
N VAL A 116 -15.63 -17.37 -7.31
CA VAL A 116 -14.25 -17.61 -6.84
C VAL A 116 -13.24 -17.43 -7.96
N ALA A 117 -13.47 -18.02 -9.13
CA ALA A 117 -12.57 -17.90 -10.28
C ALA A 117 -12.42 -16.45 -10.75
N PHE A 118 -13.54 -15.71 -10.85
CA PHE A 118 -13.52 -14.30 -11.18
C PHE A 118 -12.75 -13.48 -10.13
N SER A 119 -13.03 -13.73 -8.85
CA SER A 119 -12.37 -13.01 -7.75
C SER A 119 -10.88 -13.30 -7.70
N LEU A 120 -10.46 -14.56 -7.89
CA LEU A 120 -9.06 -14.95 -7.99
C LEU A 120 -8.37 -14.24 -9.16
N TYR A 121 -8.99 -14.20 -10.34
CA TYR A 121 -8.44 -13.50 -11.49
C TYR A 121 -8.19 -12.02 -11.18
N ILE A 122 -9.18 -11.32 -10.62
CA ILE A 122 -9.04 -9.90 -10.27
C ILE A 122 -7.99 -9.71 -9.16
N HIS A 123 -8.05 -10.53 -8.09
CA HIS A 123 -7.15 -10.44 -6.95
C HIS A 123 -5.68 -10.65 -7.38
N GLU A 124 -5.42 -11.63 -8.24
CA GLU A 124 -4.07 -11.89 -8.77
C GLU A 124 -3.59 -10.74 -9.69
N LYS A 125 -4.38 -10.32 -10.68
CA LYS A 125 -3.94 -9.26 -11.61
C LYS A 125 -3.75 -7.92 -10.92
N LEU A 126 -4.62 -7.62 -9.95
CA LEU A 126 -4.46 -6.43 -9.12
C LEU A 126 -3.18 -6.50 -8.27
N THR A 127 -2.82 -7.69 -7.77
CA THR A 127 -1.57 -7.89 -7.01
C THR A 127 -0.35 -7.43 -7.82
N TYR A 128 -0.24 -7.82 -9.09
CA TYR A 128 0.90 -7.38 -9.92
C TYR A 128 0.92 -5.87 -10.14
N ILE A 129 -0.24 -5.27 -10.40
CA ILE A 129 -0.36 -3.82 -10.59
C ILE A 129 0.06 -3.07 -9.32
N VAL A 130 -0.40 -3.53 -8.15
CA VAL A 130 -0.10 -2.89 -6.87
C VAL A 130 1.37 -3.08 -6.49
N ILE A 131 1.95 -4.26 -6.69
CA ILE A 131 3.38 -4.50 -6.44
C ILE A 131 4.23 -3.58 -7.32
N ALA A 132 3.95 -3.49 -8.62
CA ALA A 132 4.65 -2.58 -9.52
C ALA A 132 4.50 -1.11 -9.09
N SER A 133 3.30 -0.72 -8.67
CA SER A 133 3.00 0.61 -8.15
C SER A 133 3.75 0.93 -6.84
N VAL A 134 3.92 -0.06 -5.95
CA VAL A 134 4.71 0.08 -4.71
C VAL A 134 6.20 0.21 -5.01
N ILE A 135 6.74 -0.57 -5.95
CA ILE A 135 8.14 -0.44 -6.39
C ILE A 135 8.37 0.98 -6.93
N TRP A 136 7.47 1.47 -7.80
CA TRP A 136 7.51 2.84 -8.30
C TRP A 136 7.44 3.88 -7.18
N HIS A 137 6.53 3.70 -6.21
CA HIS A 137 6.41 4.59 -5.05
C HIS A 137 7.71 4.69 -4.25
N ILE A 138 8.34 3.56 -3.95
CA ILE A 138 9.63 3.49 -3.25
C ILE A 138 10.70 4.17 -4.08
N TYR A 139 10.79 3.86 -5.38
CA TYR A 139 11.77 4.45 -6.31
C TYR A 139 11.70 5.99 -6.31
N VAL A 140 10.51 6.56 -6.48
CA VAL A 140 10.32 8.02 -6.49
C VAL A 140 10.71 8.62 -5.14
N LYS A 141 10.38 7.97 -4.01
CA LYS A 141 10.72 8.47 -2.68
C LYS A 141 12.22 8.39 -2.36
N CYS A 142 12.89 7.32 -2.80
CA CYS A 142 14.34 7.17 -2.67
C CYS A 142 15.07 8.21 -3.55
N HIS A 143 14.65 8.42 -4.79
CA HIS A 143 15.30 9.39 -5.69
C HIS A 143 14.92 10.85 -5.41
N ALA A 144 13.77 11.13 -4.80
CA ALA A 144 13.44 12.46 -4.30
C ALA A 144 14.39 12.93 -3.19
N LEU A 145 15.00 12.00 -2.44
CA LEU A 145 16.03 12.31 -1.42
C LEU A 145 17.42 12.56 -2.03
N VAL A 146 17.66 12.11 -3.26
CA VAL A 146 18.96 12.23 -3.95
C VAL A 146 19.01 13.44 -4.89
N TRP A 147 17.88 14.02 -5.28
CA TRP A 147 17.87 15.13 -6.23
C TRP A 147 18.52 16.39 -5.62
N PRO A 148 19.72 16.82 -6.07
CA PRO A 148 20.28 18.07 -5.60
C PRO A 148 19.40 19.17 -6.16
N LYS A 149 18.73 19.90 -5.26
CA LYS A 149 17.98 21.10 -5.62
C LYS A 149 18.98 22.04 -6.29
N LYS A 150 18.93 22.18 -7.63
CA LYS A 150 19.71 23.21 -8.32
C LYS A 150 19.31 24.53 -7.69
N THR A 151 20.17 25.07 -6.84
CA THR A 151 20.11 26.46 -6.40
C THR A 151 20.19 27.28 -7.67
N ASN A 152 19.09 27.93 -8.05
CA ASN A 152 19.09 28.91 -9.11
C ASN A 152 20.00 30.06 -8.67
N VAL A 153 21.27 29.99 -9.05
CA VAL A 153 22.21 31.10 -8.99
C VAL A 153 21.82 32.06 -10.12
N LYS A 154 20.73 32.81 -9.93
CA LYS A 154 20.37 33.93 -10.81
C LYS A 154 20.08 35.24 -10.08
N ASP A 155 20.26 35.30 -8.76
CA ASP A 155 20.02 36.54 -7.99
C ASP A 155 21.29 37.29 -7.56
N THR A 156 22.50 36.79 -7.86
CA THR A 156 23.76 37.45 -7.44
C THR A 156 24.32 38.48 -8.42
N HIS A 157 23.70 38.74 -9.57
CA HIS A 157 24.24 39.71 -10.54
C HIS A 157 23.62 41.12 -10.50
N LYS A 158 22.73 41.41 -9.52
CA LYS A 158 22.09 42.73 -9.39
C LYS A 158 22.75 43.69 -8.38
N LEU A 159 23.77 43.26 -7.64
CA LEU A 159 24.39 44.07 -6.58
C LEU A 159 25.76 44.69 -6.91
N SER A 160 26.32 44.50 -8.11
CA SER A 160 27.64 45.07 -8.46
C SER A 160 27.59 46.31 -9.38
N LYS A 161 26.42 46.97 -9.55
CA LYS A 161 26.29 48.17 -10.39
C LYS A 161 25.94 49.46 -9.64
N THR A 162 26.15 49.49 -8.34
CA THR A 162 26.05 50.72 -7.54
C THR A 162 27.16 50.79 -6.50
N ARG A 163 28.37 51.09 -6.98
CA ARG A 163 29.34 51.94 -6.28
C ARG A 163 30.40 52.41 -7.25
#